data_AF-A0AA36FVQ5-F1
#
_entry.id   AF-A0AA36FVQ5-F1
#
_cell.length_a   1.000
_cell.length_b   1.000
_cell.length_c   1.000
_cell.angle_alpha   90.00
_cell.angle_beta   90.00
_cell.angle_gamma   90.00
#
_symmetry.space_group_name_H-M   'P 1'
#
loop_
_entity.id
_entity.type
_entity.pdbx_description
1 polymer ?
#
loop_
_entity_poly.entity_id
_entity_poly.type
_entity_poly.pdbx_seq_one_letter_code
_entity_poly.pdbx_strand_id
1 'polypeptide(L)'
;MSTRRGLQKAAVDQHLLSLPYYHGFLPREELPYLLKKRGDFLVRMSEVENKKTGKEDERNVIVSVCTGEEKKNKATGQFFDASNMVTRNLVMYQGERGQWWLYSDQKMNSLKDCIDHYRTNSLQAQKGDQDKDLKLSGPVPRATWELHYDNIKLEKQLGHGEFGEAS
;
A
#
# COMPACT_ATOMS: atom_id res chain seq x y z
N MET A 1 -4.62 -31.32 5.81
CA MET A 1 -3.27 -30.72 5.98
C MET A 1 -3.29 -29.25 5.55
N SER A 2 -4.04 -28.39 6.24
CA SER A 2 -4.11 -26.94 5.99
C SER A 2 -4.04 -26.23 7.34
N THR A 3 -2.84 -25.86 7.78
CA THR A 3 -2.69 -25.25 9.13
C THR A 3 -1.53 -24.28 9.19
N ARG A 4 -0.37 -24.60 8.61
CA ARG A 4 0.83 -23.73 8.69
C ARG A 4 0.76 -22.48 7.81
N ARG A 5 0.13 -22.57 6.64
CA ARG A 5 0.02 -21.45 5.67
C ARG A 5 -0.93 -20.35 6.16
N GLY A 6 -2.04 -20.71 6.81
CA GLY A 6 -2.99 -19.75 7.38
C GLY A 6 -2.45 -18.98 8.58
N LEU A 7 -1.71 -19.65 9.48
CA LEU A 7 -1.08 -19.03 10.65
C LEU A 7 -0.03 -17.97 10.26
N GLN A 8 0.78 -18.23 9.23
CA GLN A 8 1.75 -17.23 8.74
C GLN A 8 1.07 -16.02 8.10
N LYS A 9 0.00 -16.23 7.33
CA LYS A 9 -0.78 -15.14 6.74
C LYS A 9 -1.40 -14.24 7.81
N ALA A 10 -1.99 -14.83 8.85
CA ALA A 10 -2.55 -14.07 9.97
C ALA A 10 -1.51 -13.28 10.77
N ALA A 11 -0.32 -13.85 11.00
CA ALA A 11 0.77 -13.15 11.70
C ALA A 11 1.34 -11.98 10.88
N VAL A 12 1.39 -12.14 9.55
CA VAL A 12 1.75 -11.07 8.61
C VAL A 12 0.71 -9.95 8.67
N ASP A 13 -0.57 -10.30 8.66
CA ASP A 13 -1.67 -9.34 8.76
C ASP A 13 -1.57 -8.52 10.06
N GLN A 14 -1.25 -9.16 11.20
CA GLN A 14 -1.03 -8.44 12.47
C GLN A 14 0.15 -7.46 12.41
N HIS A 15 1.28 -7.86 11.82
CA HIS A 15 2.43 -6.95 11.70
C HIS A 15 2.13 -5.78 10.76
N LEU A 16 1.43 -6.02 9.65
CA LEU A 16 0.96 -4.97 8.73
C LEU A 16 0.06 -3.95 9.44
N LEU A 17 -0.91 -4.42 10.22
CA LEU A 17 -1.85 -3.57 10.96
C LEU A 17 -1.16 -2.65 11.97
N SER A 18 0.02 -3.05 12.47
CA SER A 18 0.83 -2.23 13.39
C SER A 18 1.60 -1.09 12.70
N LEU A 19 1.74 -1.11 11.37
CA LEU A 19 2.48 -0.08 10.65
C LEU A 19 1.65 1.21 10.57
N PRO A 20 2.20 2.37 10.97
CA PRO A 20 1.44 3.63 11.01
C PRO A 20 1.06 4.15 9.61
N TYR A 21 1.79 3.69 8.58
CA TYR A 21 1.60 4.05 7.16
C TYR A 21 0.91 2.93 6.35
N TYR A 22 0.25 1.99 7.02
CA TYR A 22 -0.55 0.95 6.37
C TYR A 22 -2.02 1.35 6.34
N HIS A 23 -2.60 1.58 5.15
CA HIS A 23 -3.95 2.10 4.95
C HIS A 23 -4.98 1.02 4.57
N GLY A 24 -4.68 -0.26 4.77
CA GLY A 24 -5.62 -1.33 4.39
C GLY A 24 -5.91 -1.35 2.89
N PHE A 25 -7.18 -1.33 2.50
CA PHE A 25 -7.65 -1.44 1.11
C PHE A 25 -7.77 -0.10 0.37
N LEU A 26 -6.91 0.87 0.71
CA LEU A 26 -6.92 2.19 0.09
C LEU A 26 -6.92 2.13 -1.46
N PRO A 27 -7.89 2.76 -2.14
CA PRO A 27 -8.00 2.72 -3.60
C PRO A 27 -6.90 3.56 -4.26
N ARG A 28 -6.62 3.27 -5.53
CA ARG A 28 -5.52 3.95 -6.26
C ARG A 28 -5.84 5.43 -6.50
N GLU A 29 -7.11 5.74 -6.65
CA GLU A 29 -7.66 7.06 -6.97
C GLU A 29 -7.42 8.07 -5.84
N GLU A 30 -7.25 7.59 -4.61
CA GLU A 30 -6.97 8.43 -3.43
C GLU A 30 -5.48 8.78 -3.27
N LEU A 31 -4.57 8.01 -3.89
CA LEU A 31 -3.12 8.19 -3.72
C LEU A 31 -2.62 9.60 -4.07
N PRO A 32 -3.05 10.25 -5.17
CA PRO A 32 -2.59 11.60 -5.49
C PRO A 32 -3.00 12.65 -4.43
N TYR A 33 -4.09 12.37 -3.69
CA TYR A 33 -4.57 13.22 -2.62
C TYR A 33 -3.86 13.01 -1.28
N LEU A 34 -3.07 11.95 -1.14
CA LEU A 34 -2.33 11.62 0.08
C LEU A 34 -0.82 11.80 -0.08
N LEU A 35 -0.26 11.41 -1.23
CA LEU A 35 1.18 11.46 -1.50
C LEU A 35 1.55 12.79 -2.17
N LYS A 36 2.11 13.74 -1.42
CA LYS A 36 2.25 15.15 -1.83
C LYS A 36 3.62 15.51 -2.34
N LYS A 37 4.64 14.75 -1.96
CA LYS A 37 6.04 15.04 -2.27
C LYS A 37 6.71 13.80 -2.86
N ARG A 38 7.71 14.00 -3.71
CA ARG A 38 8.54 12.91 -4.21
C ARG A 38 9.12 12.12 -3.03
N GLY A 39 8.89 10.82 -3.04
CA GLY A 39 9.31 9.89 -1.99
C GLY A 39 8.33 9.77 -0.82
N ASP A 40 7.22 10.52 -0.80
CA ASP A 40 6.09 10.19 0.07
C ASP A 40 5.55 8.82 -0.31
N PHE A 41 5.29 7.98 0.68
CA PHE A 41 4.84 6.61 0.45
C PHE A 41 3.86 6.13 1.51
N LEU A 42 3.09 5.10 1.14
CA LEU A 42 2.23 4.35 2.04
C LEU A 42 2.18 2.87 1.62
N VAL A 43 1.68 2.03 2.52
CA VAL A 43 1.45 0.60 2.26
C VAL A 43 -0.06 0.35 2.23
N ARG A 44 -0.50 -0.45 1.26
CA ARG A 44 -1.90 -0.85 1.10
C ARG A 44 -2.00 -2.29 0.59
N MET A 45 -3.21 -2.83 0.58
CA MET A 45 -3.54 -4.11 -0.02
C MET A 45 -4.31 -3.90 -1.33
N SER A 46 -4.14 -4.82 -2.28
CA SER A 46 -4.97 -4.84 -3.48
C SER A 46 -6.37 -5.36 -3.18
N GLU A 47 -7.39 -4.62 -3.58
CA GLU A 47 -8.73 -5.17 -3.80
C GLU A 47 -8.71 -5.95 -5.12
N VAL A 48 -8.56 -7.27 -5.07
CA VAL A 48 -8.84 -8.11 -6.23
C VAL A 48 -9.91 -9.10 -5.81
N GLU A 49 -11.14 -8.86 -6.25
CA GLU A 49 -12.21 -9.87 -6.23
C GLU A 49 -12.01 -10.80 -7.45
N ASN A 50 -11.39 -11.95 -7.27
CA ASN A 50 -11.23 -12.91 -8.35
C ASN A 50 -12.47 -13.81 -8.45
N LYS A 51 -13.63 -13.21 -8.77
CA LYS A 51 -14.93 -13.90 -8.92
C LYS A 51 -14.97 -14.98 -10.02
N LYS A 52 -13.91 -15.15 -10.81
CA LYS A 52 -13.92 -15.99 -12.03
C LYS A 52 -13.20 -17.34 -11.93
N THR A 53 -12.38 -17.60 -10.90
CA THR A 53 -11.49 -18.79 -10.91
C THR A 53 -11.62 -19.74 -9.72
N GLY A 54 -12.42 -19.42 -8.71
CA GLY A 54 -12.58 -20.27 -7.52
C GLY A 54 -11.28 -20.48 -6.72
N LYS A 55 -10.20 -19.75 -7.05
CA LYS A 55 -8.97 -19.68 -6.27
C LYS A 55 -9.12 -18.57 -5.23
N GLU A 56 -8.56 -18.78 -4.04
CA GLU A 56 -8.47 -17.71 -3.03
C GLU A 56 -7.85 -16.46 -3.65
N ASP A 57 -8.44 -15.30 -3.35
CA ASP A 57 -7.96 -14.01 -3.82
C ASP A 57 -6.49 -13.82 -3.41
N GLU A 58 -5.60 -13.68 -4.40
CA GLU A 58 -4.21 -13.25 -4.19
C GLU A 58 -4.21 -11.77 -3.83
N ARG A 59 -4.43 -11.50 -2.53
CA ARG A 59 -4.26 -10.17 -1.97
C ARG A 59 -2.78 -9.84 -1.97
N ASN A 60 -2.41 -8.79 -2.70
CA ASN A 60 -1.03 -8.32 -2.78
C ASN A 60 -0.83 -7.14 -1.83
N VAL A 61 0.30 -7.14 -1.12
CA VAL A 61 0.78 -5.95 -0.40
C VAL A 61 1.46 -5.04 -1.42
N ILE A 62 1.07 -3.77 -1.44
CA ILE A 62 1.56 -2.77 -2.39
C ILE A 62 2.17 -1.62 -1.59
N VAL A 63 3.39 -1.21 -1.94
CA VAL A 63 3.97 0.07 -1.53
C VAL A 63 3.72 1.09 -2.63
N SER A 64 2.92 2.11 -2.34
CA SER A 64 2.66 3.22 -3.25
C SER A 64 3.56 4.39 -2.90
N VAL A 65 4.30 4.93 -3.86
CA VAL A 65 5.25 6.04 -3.66
C VAL A 65 5.03 7.14 -4.71
N CYS A 66 5.07 8.40 -4.30
CA CYS A 66 5.01 9.55 -5.20
C CYS A 66 6.37 9.78 -5.87
N THR A 67 6.36 9.96 -7.19
CA THR A 67 7.57 10.20 -7.98
C THR A 67 7.71 11.67 -8.37
N GLY A 68 6.65 12.47 -8.21
CA GLY A 68 6.64 13.90 -8.46
C GLY A 68 5.34 14.34 -9.13
N GLU A 69 5.35 15.51 -9.75
CA GLU A 69 4.21 16.01 -10.51
C GLU A 69 4.37 15.68 -12.00
N GLU A 70 3.25 15.40 -12.69
CA GLU A 70 3.26 15.38 -14.15
C GLU A 70 3.70 16.74 -14.69
N LYS A 71 4.60 16.74 -15.68
CA LYS A 71 5.00 17.96 -16.37
C LYS A 71 3.86 18.46 -17.25
N LYS A 72 2.92 19.24 -16.68
CA LYS A 72 1.90 19.95 -17.47
C LYS A 72 2.55 21.08 -18.29
N ASN A 73 2.02 21.30 -19.50
CA ASN A 73 2.32 22.50 -20.28
C ASN A 73 1.92 23.74 -19.46
N LYS A 74 2.82 24.73 -19.38
CA LYS A 74 2.76 25.93 -18.51
C LYS A 74 1.55 26.87 -18.72
N ALA A 75 0.51 26.46 -19.44
CA ALA A 75 -0.64 27.30 -19.79
C ALA A 75 -1.75 27.30 -18.72
N THR A 76 -1.86 26.27 -17.88
CA THR A 76 -2.87 26.19 -16.81
C THR A 76 -2.23 26.61 -15.48
N GLY A 77 -2.60 27.81 -15.02
CA GLY A 77 -1.95 28.54 -13.92
C GLY A 77 -1.73 27.79 -12.60
N GLN A 78 -0.62 28.18 -11.98
CA GLN A 78 -0.13 28.23 -10.58
C GLN A 78 -0.92 27.71 -9.35
N PHE A 79 -1.98 26.90 -9.46
CA PHE A 79 -2.64 26.29 -8.30
C PHE A 79 -2.18 24.85 -8.07
N PHE A 80 -2.00 24.46 -6.80
CA PHE A 80 -1.68 23.07 -6.42
C PHE A 80 -2.87 22.17 -6.77
N ASP A 81 -2.64 21.21 -7.65
CA ASP A 81 -3.63 20.23 -8.08
C ASP A 81 -3.09 18.83 -7.80
N ALA A 82 -3.62 18.23 -6.75
CA ALA A 82 -3.23 16.92 -6.26
C ALA A 82 -3.40 15.82 -7.31
N SER A 83 -4.32 15.97 -8.27
CA SER A 83 -4.53 14.97 -9.32
C SER A 83 -3.33 14.81 -10.27
N ASN A 84 -2.39 15.77 -10.24
CA ASN A 84 -1.17 15.72 -11.05
C ASN A 84 -0.03 14.93 -10.40
N MET A 85 -0.20 14.44 -9.18
CA MET A 85 0.84 13.64 -8.54
C MET A 85 0.95 12.29 -9.23
N VAL A 86 2.15 11.98 -9.71
CA VAL A 86 2.50 10.68 -10.27
C VAL A 86 2.89 9.76 -9.15
N THR A 87 2.31 8.56 -9.15
CA THR A 87 2.60 7.52 -8.17
C THR A 87 3.05 6.24 -8.85
N ARG A 88 4.01 5.56 -8.22
CA ARG A 88 4.48 4.23 -8.59
C ARG A 88 3.94 3.23 -7.57
N ASN A 89 3.34 2.15 -8.05
CA ASN A 89 2.88 1.03 -7.24
C ASN A 89 3.89 -0.11 -7.31
N LEU A 90 4.41 -0.51 -6.15
CA LEU A 90 5.42 -1.54 -6.00
C LEU A 90 4.78 -2.75 -5.32
N VAL A 91 4.65 -3.86 -6.05
CA VAL A 91 4.10 -5.10 -5.48
C VAL A 91 5.17 -5.77 -4.64
N MET A 92 4.85 -6.04 -3.37
CA MET A 92 5.72 -6.75 -2.45
C MET A 92 5.39 -8.23 -2.50
N TYR A 93 6.41 -9.03 -2.78
CA TYR A 93 6.28 -10.48 -2.84
C TYR A 93 6.66 -11.10 -1.51
N GLN A 94 5.99 -12.21 -1.19
CA GLN A 94 6.28 -13.00 -0.01
C GLN A 94 6.56 -14.45 -0.38
N GLY A 95 7.58 -15.02 0.23
CA GLY A 95 7.97 -16.42 0.07
C GLY A 95 7.36 -17.31 1.15
N GLU A 96 7.35 -18.62 0.91
CA GLU A 96 6.78 -19.62 1.83
C GLU A 96 7.45 -19.67 3.21
N ARG A 97 8.64 -19.08 3.35
CA ARG A 97 9.39 -18.98 4.61
C ARG A 97 9.16 -17.65 5.34
N GLY A 98 8.22 -16.83 4.87
CA GLY A 98 7.93 -15.50 5.43
C GLY A 98 8.87 -14.40 4.95
N GLN A 99 9.78 -14.71 4.01
CA GLN A 99 10.71 -13.74 3.44
C GLN A 99 9.97 -12.77 2.52
N TRP A 100 10.39 -11.51 2.50
CA TRP A 100 9.81 -10.45 1.69
C TRP A 100 10.81 -9.92 0.69
N TRP A 101 10.34 -9.47 -0.48
CA TRP A 101 11.18 -8.75 -1.43
C TRP A 101 10.34 -7.87 -2.37
N LEU A 102 10.99 -6.84 -2.90
CA LEU A 102 10.50 -6.10 -4.05
C LEU A 102 11.11 -6.67 -5.35
N TYR A 103 12.44 -6.79 -5.36
CA TYR A 103 13.21 -7.43 -6.44
C TYR A 103 13.75 -8.78 -5.95
N SER A 104 13.66 -9.82 -6.79
CA SER A 104 13.86 -11.22 -6.39
C SER A 104 15.27 -11.56 -5.88
N ASP A 105 16.24 -10.71 -6.18
CA ASP A 105 17.63 -10.75 -5.74
C ASP A 105 17.83 -10.23 -4.30
N GLN A 106 16.88 -9.47 -3.74
CA GLN A 106 16.97 -8.87 -2.41
C GLN A 106 15.85 -9.37 -1.49
N LYS A 107 16.07 -10.54 -0.86
CA LYS A 107 15.15 -11.12 0.11
C LYS A 107 15.47 -10.68 1.54
N MET A 108 14.45 -10.29 2.30
CA MET A 108 14.57 -9.87 3.69
C MET A 108 13.61 -10.65 4.58
N ASN A 109 13.82 -10.56 5.89
CA ASN A 109 13.10 -11.38 6.86
C ASN A 109 11.72 -10.82 7.22
N SER A 110 11.49 -9.52 7.03
CA SER A 110 10.22 -8.87 7.26
C SER A 110 9.92 -7.80 6.21
N LEU A 111 8.64 -7.44 6.06
CA LEU A 111 8.25 -6.32 5.21
C LEU A 111 8.86 -5.01 5.71
N LYS A 112 8.94 -4.82 7.03
CA LYS A 112 9.55 -3.63 7.62
C LYS A 112 11.00 -3.49 7.21
N ASP A 113 11.77 -4.58 7.21
CA ASP A 113 13.16 -4.57 6.74
C ASP A 113 13.26 -4.17 5.26
N CYS A 114 12.36 -4.71 4.41
CA CYS A 114 12.27 -4.28 3.01
C CYS A 114 12.03 -2.79 2.87
N ILE A 115 11.06 -2.26 3.62
CA ILE A 115 10.74 -0.83 3.59
C ILE A 115 11.95 -0.04 4.05
N ASP A 116 12.51 -0.35 5.23
CA ASP A 116 13.65 0.34 5.83
C ASP A 116 14.88 0.34 4.90
N HIS A 117 15.14 -0.78 4.20
CA HIS A 117 16.17 -0.84 3.18
C HIS A 117 15.93 0.19 2.06
N TYR A 118 14.73 0.27 1.50
CA TYR A 118 14.41 1.24 0.44
C TYR A 118 14.15 2.67 0.95
N ARG A 119 14.20 2.90 2.26
CA ARG A 119 14.33 4.27 2.81
C ARG A 119 15.76 4.79 2.61
N THR A 120 16.75 3.92 2.71
CA THR A 120 18.18 4.28 2.57
C THR A 120 18.70 4.07 1.16
N ASN A 121 18.20 3.04 0.47
CA ASN A 121 18.61 2.60 -0.85
C ASN A 121 17.61 3.04 -1.92
N SER A 122 18.10 3.23 -3.14
CA SER A 122 17.23 3.60 -4.27
C SER A 122 16.30 2.46 -4.67
N LEU A 123 15.09 2.82 -5.10
CA LEU A 123 14.08 1.94 -5.71
C LEU A 123 14.34 1.63 -7.19
N GLN A 124 15.57 1.86 -7.67
CA GLN A 124 15.89 1.66 -9.07
C GLN A 124 15.77 0.16 -9.44
N ALA A 125 14.75 -0.17 -10.25
CA ALA A 125 14.53 -1.54 -10.71
C ALA A 125 15.56 -1.98 -11.76
N GLN A 126 15.92 -1.07 -12.68
CA GLN A 126 16.82 -1.35 -13.80
C GLN A 126 17.64 -0.13 -14.22
N LYS A 127 18.74 -0.38 -14.94
CA LYS A 127 19.60 0.67 -15.52
C LYS A 127 18.80 1.45 -16.58
N GLY A 128 18.50 2.72 -16.31
CA GLY A 128 17.70 3.58 -17.20
C GLY A 128 16.32 3.98 -16.67
N ASP A 129 15.93 3.51 -15.47
CA ASP A 129 14.75 4.03 -14.76
C ASP A 129 14.86 5.56 -14.63
N GLN A 130 13.75 6.29 -14.78
CA GLN A 130 13.74 7.76 -14.67
C GLN A 130 13.85 8.21 -13.21
N ASP A 131 13.56 7.29 -12.28
CA ASP A 131 13.52 7.50 -10.84
C ASP A 131 14.74 6.90 -10.12
N LYS A 132 15.95 7.12 -10.68
CA LYS A 132 17.22 6.47 -10.27
C LYS A 132 17.60 6.69 -8.80
N ASP A 133 17.07 7.72 -8.19
CA ASP A 133 17.35 8.20 -6.84
C ASP A 133 16.10 8.22 -5.95
N LEU A 134 14.98 7.65 -6.43
CA LEU A 134 13.75 7.57 -5.64
C LEU A 134 13.92 6.63 -4.45
N LYS A 135 13.50 7.10 -3.28
CA LYS A 135 13.52 6.36 -2.01
C LYS A 135 12.21 6.53 -1.28
N LEU A 136 11.94 5.62 -0.34
CA LEU A 136 10.81 5.69 0.59
C LEU A 136 11.15 6.68 1.72
N SER A 137 10.99 7.97 1.48
CA SER A 137 11.49 9.01 2.39
C SER A 137 10.44 9.55 3.36
N GLY A 138 9.20 9.74 2.89
CA GLY A 138 8.10 10.29 3.67
C GLY A 138 7.00 9.26 3.93
N PRO A 139 7.03 8.50 5.04
CA PRO A 139 5.90 7.64 5.36
C PRO A 139 4.67 8.52 5.64
N VAL A 140 3.63 8.36 4.83
CA VAL A 140 2.34 9.02 5.05
C VAL A 140 1.58 8.17 6.06
N PRO A 141 1.34 8.67 7.28
CA PRO A 141 0.57 7.92 8.25
C PRO A 141 -0.90 7.90 7.86
N ARG A 142 -1.62 6.88 8.34
CA ARG A 142 -3.07 6.91 8.36
C ARG A 142 -3.57 8.16 9.06
N ALA A 143 -4.63 8.74 8.51
CA ALA A 143 -5.26 9.85 9.17
C ALA A 143 -5.99 9.36 10.44
N THR A 144 -6.07 10.19 11.47
CA THR A 144 -6.63 9.79 12.80
C THR A 144 -8.12 9.42 12.79
N TRP A 145 -8.82 9.68 11.69
CA TRP A 145 -10.22 9.36 11.44
C TRP A 145 -10.41 8.04 10.68
N GLU A 146 -9.33 7.43 10.19
CA GLU A 146 -9.36 6.06 9.66
C GLU A 146 -9.59 5.09 10.84
N LEU A 147 -10.79 4.49 10.91
CA LEU A 147 -11.22 3.65 12.02
C LEU A 147 -10.28 2.45 12.21
N HIS A 148 -9.83 2.23 13.46
CA HIS A 148 -9.19 0.98 13.85
C HIS A 148 -10.25 -0.14 13.89
N TYR A 149 -10.01 -1.26 13.21
CA TYR A 149 -10.87 -2.44 13.31
C TYR A 149 -11.05 -2.95 14.76
N ASP A 150 -10.09 -2.64 15.65
CA ASP A 150 -10.17 -2.99 17.08
C ASP A 150 -11.21 -2.18 17.87
N ASN A 151 -11.74 -1.08 17.30
CA ASN A 151 -12.72 -0.20 17.95
C ASN A 151 -14.15 -0.38 17.41
N ILE A 152 -14.39 -1.31 16.48
CA ILE A 152 -15.73 -1.57 15.94
C ILE A 152 -16.31 -2.77 16.68
N LYS A 153 -17.12 -2.52 17.70
CA LYS A 153 -18.07 -3.52 18.21
C LYS A 153 -19.35 -3.37 17.41
N LEU A 154 -19.58 -4.32 16.50
CA LEU A 154 -20.84 -4.45 15.78
C LEU A 154 -21.96 -4.72 16.80
N GLU A 155 -22.68 -3.67 17.20
CA GLU A 155 -23.94 -3.82 17.93
C GLU A 155 -25.12 -3.85 16.94
N LYS A 156 -26.19 -4.51 17.38
CA LYS A 156 -27.34 -4.96 16.58
C LYS A 156 -27.85 -3.91 15.58
N GLN A 157 -27.97 -4.34 14.31
CA GLN A 157 -28.46 -3.58 13.14
C GLN A 157 -29.66 -2.66 13.46
N LEU A 158 -29.52 -1.36 13.15
CA LEU A 158 -30.56 -0.34 13.35
C LEU A 158 -31.21 0.18 12.04
N GLY A 159 -30.85 -0.30 10.85
CA GLY A 159 -31.59 0.05 9.63
C GLY A 159 -30.98 -0.39 8.30
N HIS A 160 -31.85 -0.58 7.30
CA HIS A 160 -31.47 -0.77 5.90
C HIS A 160 -31.45 0.58 5.17
N GLY A 161 -30.28 0.95 4.63
CA GLY A 161 -30.13 1.99 3.61
C GLY A 161 -29.64 1.37 2.30
N GLU A 162 -29.92 1.99 1.16
CA GLU A 162 -29.63 1.44 -0.18
C GLU A 162 -28.13 1.38 -0.56
N PHE A 163 -27.20 1.69 0.36
CA PHE A 163 -25.74 1.68 0.12
C PHE A 163 -24.95 0.81 1.10
N GLY A 164 -25.54 -0.30 1.55
CA GLY A 164 -24.86 -1.30 2.37
C GLY A 164 -25.00 -1.06 3.87
N GLU A 165 -24.81 -2.12 4.63
CA GLU A 165 -25.12 -2.20 6.06
C GLU A 165 -24.27 -1.22 6.88
N ALA A 166 -24.94 -0.31 7.59
CA ALA A 166 -24.31 0.53 8.60
C ALA A 166 -24.06 -0.32 9.87
N SER A 167 -22.79 -0.46 10.21
CA SER A 167 -22.25 -1.12 11.41
C SER A 167 -22.04 -0.15 12.55
#